data_AF-A0A966KQY2-F1
#
_entry.id   AF-A0A966KQY2-F1
#
_cell.length_a   1.000
_cell.length_b   1.000
_cell.length_c   1.000
_cell.angle_alpha   90.00
_cell.angle_beta   90.00
_cell.angle_gamma   90.00
#
_symmetry.space_group_name_H-M   'P 1'
#
loop_
_entity.id
_entity.type
_entity.pdbx_description
1 polymer ?
#
loop_
_entity_poly.entity_id
_entity_poly.type
_entity_poly.pdbx_seq_one_letter_code
_entity_poly.pdbx_strand_id
1 'polypeptide(L)'
;MDEPTRGSRRRLLLVVAIGAVIVAGIVAAAVFVQSGEPVRSVSATCERLAEAKDLDRSLTSLDPITLRDRLDSLEAAGSVAPAEIEPQIATLASFVRELVDQVDRQSQGDRRAALAAALSERADRIDAITAAGDMVQAWASSNCGIELGDASTPSSAP
;
A
#
# COMPACT_ATOMS: atom_id res chain seq x y z
N MET A 1 58.81 14.76 -10.33
CA MET A 1 58.92 14.12 -11.64
C MET A 1 57.56 13.58 -12.00
N ASP A 2 57.03 14.23 -13.01
CA ASP A 2 55.64 14.31 -13.43
C ASP A 2 55.13 13.08 -14.19
N GLU A 3 53.80 13.08 -14.28
CA GLU A 3 52.81 12.29 -15.05
C GLU A 3 53.23 11.70 -16.42
N PRO A 4 52.52 10.65 -16.88
CA PRO A 4 51.36 10.92 -17.75
C PRO A 4 50.10 10.03 -17.58
N THR A 5 48.98 10.71 -17.37
CA THR A 5 47.63 10.55 -17.94
C THR A 5 47.35 9.44 -19.00
N ARG A 6 46.34 8.57 -18.75
CA ARG A 6 45.47 8.00 -19.83
C ARG A 6 44.08 7.47 -19.45
N GLY A 7 43.77 7.18 -18.18
CA GLY A 7 42.48 6.55 -17.80
C GLY A 7 41.25 7.48 -17.77
N SER A 8 41.47 8.80 -17.72
CA SER A 8 40.45 9.81 -17.37
C SER A 8 39.45 10.16 -18.49
N ARG A 9 39.66 9.70 -19.74
CA ARG A 9 38.81 10.11 -20.88
C ARG A 9 37.68 9.14 -21.23
N ARG A 10 37.72 7.89 -20.76
CA ARG A 10 36.74 6.86 -21.16
C ARG A 10 35.52 6.76 -20.27
N ARG A 11 35.63 7.11 -18.99
CA ARG A 11 34.50 7.08 -18.05
C ARG A 11 33.76 8.41 -17.96
N LEU A 12 34.42 9.52 -18.32
CA LEU A 12 33.81 10.85 -18.42
C LEU A 12 32.74 10.95 -19.53
N LEU A 13 32.72 10.02 -20.50
CA LEU A 13 31.73 9.99 -21.59
C LEU A 13 30.46 9.20 -21.27
N LEU A 14 30.43 8.41 -20.19
CA LEU A 14 29.21 7.73 -19.70
C LEU A 14 28.35 8.65 -18.83
N VAL A 15 28.87 9.82 -18.44
CA VAL A 15 28.23 10.80 -17.57
C VAL A 15 27.31 11.77 -18.35
N VAL A 16 27.25 11.70 -19.69
CA VAL A 16 26.60 12.77 -20.49
C VAL A 16 25.43 12.33 -21.37
N ALA A 17 25.21 11.03 -21.62
CA ALA A 17 24.32 10.65 -22.73
C ALA A 17 22.88 10.22 -22.38
N ILE A 18 22.55 9.68 -21.21
CA ILE A 18 21.20 9.11 -21.00
C ILE A 18 20.74 9.29 -19.56
N GLY A 19 19.83 10.24 -19.33
CA GLY A 19 18.99 10.23 -18.13
C GLY A 19 18.73 11.58 -17.45
N ALA A 20 19.35 12.67 -17.91
CA ALA A 20 19.06 14.02 -17.43
C ALA A 20 17.73 14.61 -17.97
N VAL A 21 16.78 13.79 -18.47
CA VAL A 21 15.52 14.30 -19.04
C VAL A 21 14.34 13.40 -18.69
N ILE A 22 14.04 13.25 -17.40
CA ILE A 22 12.65 13.32 -16.90
C ILE A 22 12.68 14.07 -15.56
N VAL A 23 13.06 15.34 -15.65
CA VAL A 23 12.59 16.39 -14.74
C VAL A 23 11.37 16.99 -15.42
N ALA A 24 10.17 16.64 -14.98
CA ALA A 24 8.94 17.42 -15.18
C ALA A 24 7.78 16.85 -14.34
N GLY A 25 7.54 17.44 -13.17
CA GLY A 25 6.42 17.14 -12.26
C GLY A 25 6.73 15.95 -11.36
N ILE A 26 6.90 16.10 -10.04
CA ILE A 26 5.92 16.64 -9.11
C ILE A 26 6.61 17.55 -8.08
N VAL A 27 5.97 18.70 -7.89
CA VAL A 27 6.29 19.72 -6.91
C VAL A 27 5.78 19.30 -5.53
N ALA A 28 6.58 19.63 -4.49
CA ALA A 28 6.27 19.67 -3.05
C ALA A 28 6.35 18.36 -2.25
N ALA A 29 7.39 18.25 -1.43
CA ALA A 29 7.24 18.13 0.03
C ALA A 29 8.60 18.36 0.70
N ALA A 30 8.66 19.36 1.58
CA ALA A 30 9.83 19.65 2.39
C ALA A 30 10.07 18.51 3.39
N VAL A 31 11.21 17.85 3.27
CA VAL A 31 11.64 16.82 4.22
C VAL A 31 12.24 17.51 5.45
N PHE A 32 11.39 17.78 6.44
CA PHE A 32 11.83 18.09 7.81
C PHE A 32 11.90 16.77 8.58
N VAL A 33 13.10 16.21 8.72
CA VAL A 33 13.34 15.04 9.59
C VAL A 33 13.38 15.54 11.03
N GLN A 34 12.27 15.40 11.76
CA GLN A 34 12.27 15.47 13.22
C GLN A 34 11.82 14.13 13.78
N SER A 35 12.75 13.49 14.48
CA SER A 35 12.54 12.34 15.35
C SER A 35 11.53 12.71 16.44
N GLY A 36 10.28 12.32 16.26
CA GLY A 36 9.18 12.43 17.22
C GLY A 36 8.20 11.32 16.89
N GLU A 37 7.39 10.90 17.86
CA GLU A 37 6.33 9.91 17.69
C GLU A 37 5.59 10.09 16.35
N PRO A 38 5.15 8.99 15.68
CA PRO A 38 4.45 9.09 14.40
C PRO A 38 3.35 10.14 14.52
N VAL A 39 3.55 11.29 13.88
CA VAL A 39 2.61 12.40 13.98
C VAL A 39 1.37 11.94 13.25
N ARG A 40 0.34 11.56 14.03
CA ARG A 40 -0.95 11.20 13.48
C ARG A 40 -1.44 12.33 12.61
N SER A 41 -1.48 12.09 11.31
CA SER A 41 -1.72 13.13 10.33
C SER A 41 -2.43 12.54 9.12
N VAL A 42 -3.33 13.35 8.58
CA VAL A 42 -4.09 13.00 7.38
C VAL A 42 -3.13 12.69 6.23
N SER A 43 -2.11 13.52 6.01
CA SER A 43 -1.13 13.32 4.93
C SER A 43 -0.38 11.99 5.03
N ALA A 44 0.19 11.67 6.20
CA ALA A 44 0.89 10.41 6.41
C ALA A 44 -0.05 9.21 6.24
N THR A 45 -1.30 9.32 6.69
CA THR A 45 -2.30 8.27 6.50
C THR A 45 -2.65 8.08 5.02
N CYS A 46 -2.81 9.18 4.28
CA CYS A 46 -3.09 9.15 2.84
C CYS A 46 -1.95 8.50 2.04
N GLU A 47 -0.69 8.80 2.36
CA GLU A 47 0.46 8.16 1.73
C GLU A 47 0.43 6.63 1.92
N ARG A 48 0.16 6.18 3.14
CA ARG A 48 0.10 4.74 3.47
C ARG A 48 -1.13 4.04 2.89
N LEU A 49 -2.29 4.70 2.88
CA LEU A 49 -3.49 4.14 2.25
C LEU A 49 -3.33 4.02 0.73
N ALA A 50 -2.58 4.93 0.08
CA ALA A 50 -2.24 4.80 -1.33
C ALA A 50 -1.37 3.56 -1.62
N GLU A 51 -0.46 3.20 -0.69
CA GLU A 51 0.30 1.94 -0.76
C GLU A 51 -0.60 0.71 -0.57
N ALA A 52 -1.71 0.84 0.16
CA ALA A 52 -2.67 -0.25 0.38
C ALA A 52 -3.79 -0.33 -0.69
N LYS A 53 -3.82 0.56 -1.68
CA LYS A 53 -4.95 0.68 -2.65
C LYS A 53 -5.25 -0.60 -3.45
N ASP A 54 -4.25 -1.44 -3.65
CA ASP A 54 -4.36 -2.69 -4.42
C ASP A 54 -4.62 -3.92 -3.51
N LEU A 55 -5.02 -3.70 -2.24
CA LEU A 55 -5.32 -4.78 -1.29
C LEU A 55 -6.37 -5.76 -1.84
N ASP A 56 -7.41 -5.27 -2.52
CA ASP A 56 -8.44 -6.12 -3.15
C ASP A 56 -7.85 -7.10 -4.18
N ARG A 57 -6.90 -6.63 -5.00
CA ARG A 57 -6.19 -7.48 -5.97
C ARG A 57 -5.35 -8.54 -5.26
N SER A 58 -4.67 -8.19 -4.16
CA SER A 58 -3.91 -9.15 -3.35
C SER A 58 -4.81 -10.19 -2.67
N LEU A 59 -5.97 -9.77 -2.17
CA LEU A 59 -6.97 -10.69 -1.59
C LEU A 59 -7.53 -11.66 -2.63
N THR A 60 -7.69 -11.21 -3.87
CA THR A 60 -8.16 -12.06 -4.97
C THR A 60 -7.08 -13.04 -5.47
N SER A 61 -5.82 -12.59 -5.53
CA SER A 61 -4.70 -13.44 -5.99
C SER A 61 -4.29 -14.50 -4.98
N LEU A 62 -4.53 -14.25 -3.68
CA LEU A 62 -4.09 -15.08 -2.56
C LEU A 62 -2.58 -15.38 -2.61
N ASP A 63 -1.82 -14.41 -3.11
CA ASP A 63 -0.38 -14.43 -3.04
C ASP A 63 0.09 -13.89 -1.66
N PRO A 64 0.71 -14.73 -0.81
CA PRO A 64 1.04 -14.36 0.55
C PRO A 64 2.08 -13.25 0.65
N ILE A 65 2.96 -13.12 -0.35
CA ILE A 65 3.97 -12.06 -0.36
C ILE A 65 3.27 -10.71 -0.53
N THR A 66 2.51 -10.55 -1.61
CA THR A 66 1.77 -9.31 -1.85
C THR A 66 0.70 -9.05 -0.80
N LEU A 67 0.10 -10.06 -0.18
CA LEU A 67 -0.83 -9.85 0.94
C LEU A 67 -0.14 -9.33 2.19
N ARG A 68 1.05 -9.85 2.55
CA ARG A 68 1.83 -9.33 3.67
C ARG A 68 2.27 -7.88 3.44
N ASP A 69 2.77 -7.56 2.26
CA ASP A 69 3.19 -6.19 1.95
C ASP A 69 2.03 -5.18 2.08
N ARG A 70 0.81 -5.57 1.67
CA ARG A 70 -0.38 -4.74 1.83
C ARG A 70 -0.86 -4.66 3.28
N LEU A 71 -0.74 -5.75 4.04
CA LEU A 71 -1.02 -5.75 5.48
C LEU A 71 -0.08 -4.78 6.21
N ASP A 72 1.22 -4.86 5.95
CA ASP A 72 2.23 -3.97 6.56
C ASP A 72 1.93 -2.50 6.24
N SER A 73 1.51 -2.22 5.00
CA SER A 73 1.10 -0.88 4.57
C SER A 73 -0.14 -0.39 5.34
N LEU A 74 -1.13 -1.27 5.56
CA LEU A 74 -2.36 -0.96 6.28
C LEU A 74 -2.10 -0.76 7.79
N GLU A 75 -1.23 -1.57 8.39
CA GLU A 75 -0.79 -1.40 9.78
C GLU A 75 0.01 -0.11 9.96
N ALA A 76 0.88 0.21 9.00
CA ALA A 76 1.58 1.49 8.98
C ALA A 76 0.60 2.66 8.86
N ALA A 77 -0.44 2.55 8.02
CA ALA A 77 -1.50 3.56 7.93
C ALA A 77 -2.21 3.75 9.28
N GLY A 78 -2.55 2.65 9.96
CA GLY A 78 -3.18 2.70 11.29
C GLY A 78 -2.33 3.41 12.34
N SER A 79 -1.00 3.21 12.30
CA SER A 79 -0.07 3.83 13.26
C SER A 79 -0.02 5.38 13.16
N VAL A 80 -0.31 5.92 11.98
CA VAL A 80 -0.33 7.36 11.69
C VAL A 80 -1.75 7.92 11.50
N ALA A 81 -2.77 7.08 11.66
CA ALA A 81 -4.16 7.43 11.44
C ALA A 81 -4.68 8.43 12.49
N PRO A 82 -5.47 9.44 12.09
CA PRO A 82 -6.31 10.20 13.02
C PRO A 82 -7.25 9.28 13.80
N ALA A 83 -7.57 9.66 15.04
CA ALA A 83 -8.41 8.85 15.93
C ALA A 83 -9.81 8.52 15.37
N GLU A 84 -10.28 9.31 14.40
CA GLU A 84 -11.58 9.14 13.74
C GLU A 84 -11.62 7.90 12.82
N ILE A 85 -10.48 7.55 12.19
CA ILE A 85 -10.40 6.47 11.19
C ILE A 85 -9.52 5.29 11.61
N GLU A 86 -8.66 5.50 12.61
CA GLU A 86 -7.81 4.47 13.20
C GLU A 86 -8.55 3.19 13.58
N PRO A 87 -9.71 3.20 14.27
CA PRO A 87 -10.36 1.95 14.67
C PRO A 87 -10.87 1.12 13.48
N GLN A 88 -11.25 1.78 12.38
CA GLN A 88 -11.69 1.11 11.14
C GLN A 88 -10.48 0.51 10.41
N ILE A 89 -9.37 1.25 10.31
CA ILE A 89 -8.12 0.72 9.75
C ILE A 89 -7.62 -0.47 10.58
N ALA A 90 -7.67 -0.39 11.91
CA ALA A 90 -7.29 -1.48 12.79
C ALA A 90 -8.19 -2.72 12.62
N THR A 91 -9.50 -2.51 12.43
CA THR A 91 -10.45 -3.60 12.14
C THR A 91 -10.09 -4.33 10.85
N LEU A 92 -9.79 -3.58 9.78
CA LEU A 92 -9.37 -4.14 8.50
C LEU A 92 -8.01 -4.85 8.60
N ALA A 93 -7.02 -4.23 9.24
CA ALA A 93 -5.69 -4.82 9.43
C ALA A 93 -5.75 -6.13 10.22
N SER A 94 -6.53 -6.17 11.29
CA SER A 94 -6.76 -7.38 12.08
C SER A 94 -7.34 -8.50 11.22
N PHE A 95 -8.37 -8.20 10.42
CA PHE A 95 -8.98 -9.19 9.54
C PHE A 95 -8.02 -9.67 8.44
N VAL A 96 -7.30 -8.77 7.77
CA VAL A 96 -6.32 -9.12 6.73
C VAL A 96 -5.17 -9.96 7.32
N ARG A 97 -4.72 -9.65 8.54
CA ARG A 97 -3.71 -10.45 9.26
C ARG A 97 -4.21 -11.87 9.50
N GLU A 98 -5.44 -12.04 9.98
CA GLU A 98 -6.05 -13.35 10.14
C GLU A 98 -6.09 -14.12 8.80
N LEU A 99 -6.41 -13.44 7.70
CA LEU A 99 -6.42 -14.06 6.37
C LEU A 99 -5.03 -14.46 5.89
N VAL A 100 -4.02 -13.61 6.06
CA VAL A 100 -2.62 -13.90 5.76
C VAL A 100 -2.16 -15.14 6.51
N ASP A 101 -2.42 -15.20 7.82
CA ASP A 101 -2.05 -16.34 8.67
C ASP A 101 -2.68 -17.65 8.19
N GLN A 102 -3.92 -17.60 7.68
CA GLN A 102 -4.59 -18.77 7.12
C GLN A 102 -4.00 -19.16 5.77
N VAL A 103 -3.76 -18.21 4.87
CA VAL A 103 -3.19 -18.45 3.53
C VAL A 103 -1.76 -18.99 3.62
N ASP A 104 -0.97 -18.51 4.59
CA ASP A 104 0.43 -18.90 4.80
C ASP A 104 0.61 -20.34 5.27
N ARG A 105 -0.37 -20.87 6.00
CA ARG A 105 -0.32 -22.25 6.52
C ARG A 105 -0.67 -23.29 5.45
N GLN A 106 -1.10 -22.86 4.27
CA GLN A 106 -1.70 -23.72 3.26
C GLN A 106 -0.84 -23.84 2.00
N SER A 107 -0.92 -25.01 1.37
CA SER A 107 -0.33 -25.21 0.05
C SER A 107 -1.06 -24.32 -0.99
N GLN A 108 -0.39 -23.95 -2.09
CA GLN A 108 -0.98 -23.06 -3.10
C GLN A 108 -2.32 -23.59 -3.66
N GLY A 109 -2.49 -24.91 -3.76
CA GLY A 109 -3.73 -25.54 -4.23
C GLY A 109 -4.90 -25.41 -3.25
N ASP A 110 -4.61 -25.27 -1.96
CA ASP A 110 -5.62 -25.32 -0.88
C ASP A 110 -6.02 -23.93 -0.37
N ARG A 111 -5.27 -22.87 -0.71
CA ARG A 111 -5.50 -21.49 -0.22
C ARG A 111 -6.93 -20.98 -0.43
N ARG A 112 -7.53 -21.24 -1.59
CA ARG A 112 -8.91 -20.81 -1.88
C ARG A 112 -9.93 -21.51 -0.99
N ALA A 113 -9.77 -22.81 -0.77
CA ALA A 113 -10.65 -23.58 0.09
C ALA A 113 -10.50 -23.14 1.56
N ALA A 114 -9.25 -22.92 2.00
CA ALA A 114 -8.97 -22.41 3.34
C ALA A 114 -9.51 -21.00 3.57
N LEU A 115 -9.40 -20.10 2.58
CA LEU A 115 -10.00 -18.78 2.63
C LEU A 115 -11.52 -18.87 2.76
N ALA A 116 -12.17 -19.67 1.90
CA ALA A 116 -13.62 -19.85 1.94
C ALA A 116 -14.10 -20.39 3.30
N ALA A 117 -13.36 -21.34 3.88
CA ALA A 117 -13.63 -21.86 5.22
C ALA A 117 -13.46 -20.77 6.29
N ALA A 118 -12.36 -20.01 6.23
CA ALA A 118 -12.09 -18.93 7.18
C ALA A 118 -13.14 -17.81 7.12
N LEU A 119 -13.61 -17.46 5.91
CA LEU A 119 -14.70 -16.51 5.69
C LEU A 119 -16.04 -17.06 6.22
N SER A 120 -16.34 -18.33 5.95
CA SER A 120 -17.57 -18.97 6.44
C SER A 120 -17.61 -19.04 7.96
N GLU A 121 -16.48 -19.29 8.62
CA GLU A 121 -16.37 -19.29 10.09
C GLU A 121 -16.63 -17.90 10.69
N ARG A 122 -16.40 -16.84 9.90
CA ARG A 122 -16.48 -15.43 10.32
C ARG A 122 -17.65 -14.71 9.67
N ALA A 123 -18.66 -15.44 9.19
CA ALA A 123 -19.78 -14.85 8.46
C ALA A 123 -20.50 -13.75 9.27
N ASP A 124 -20.51 -13.87 10.61
CA ASP A 124 -21.05 -12.89 11.55
C ASP A 124 -20.25 -11.57 11.62
N ARG A 125 -18.97 -11.59 11.26
CA ARG A 125 -18.09 -10.40 11.25
C ARG A 125 -18.05 -9.69 9.89
N ILE A 126 -18.51 -10.34 8.82
CA ILE A 126 -18.40 -9.81 7.44
C ILE A 126 -19.07 -8.44 7.32
N ASP A 127 -20.24 -8.24 7.93
CA ASP A 127 -20.94 -6.96 7.88
C ASP A 127 -20.13 -5.84 8.55
N ALA A 128 -19.52 -6.12 9.71
CA ALA A 128 -18.69 -5.16 10.43
C ALA A 128 -17.39 -4.82 9.67
N ILE A 129 -16.77 -5.81 9.04
CA ILE A 129 -15.58 -5.63 8.20
C ILE A 129 -15.92 -4.81 6.95
N THR A 130 -17.06 -5.10 6.32
CA THR A 130 -17.55 -4.36 5.15
C THR A 130 -17.81 -2.90 5.52
N ALA A 131 -18.51 -2.65 6.63
CA ALA A 131 -18.75 -1.30 7.13
C ALA A 131 -17.44 -0.55 7.45
N ALA A 132 -16.43 -1.23 8.01
CA ALA A 132 -15.11 -0.64 8.22
C ALA A 132 -14.42 -0.30 6.89
N GLY A 133 -14.55 -1.17 5.88
CA GLY A 133 -14.09 -0.95 4.51
C GLY A 133 -14.70 0.31 3.90
N ASP A 134 -16.03 0.42 3.94
CA ASP A 134 -16.78 1.56 3.42
C ASP A 134 -16.38 2.87 4.11
N MET A 135 -16.18 2.84 5.43
CA MET A 135 -15.73 4.01 6.19
C MET A 135 -14.31 4.43 5.79
N VAL A 136 -13.38 3.50 5.61
CA VAL A 136 -12.02 3.81 5.17
C VAL A 136 -12.00 4.33 3.73
N GLN A 137 -12.81 3.76 2.84
CA GLN A 137 -12.97 4.27 1.47
C GLN A 137 -13.56 5.69 1.46
N ALA A 138 -14.67 5.93 2.17
CA ALA A 138 -15.29 7.24 2.24
C ALA A 138 -14.35 8.29 2.85
N TRP A 139 -13.63 7.93 3.91
CA TRP A 139 -12.64 8.80 4.52
C TRP A 139 -11.48 9.11 3.57
N ALA A 140 -10.94 8.09 2.88
CA ALA A 140 -9.84 8.25 1.93
C ALA A 140 -10.24 9.09 0.72
N SER A 141 -11.45 8.90 0.18
CA SER A 141 -11.99 9.71 -0.91
C SER A 141 -12.13 11.18 -0.47
N SER A 142 -12.67 11.42 0.74
CA SER A 142 -12.88 12.79 1.25
C SER A 142 -11.60 13.51 1.67
N ASN A 143 -10.59 12.81 2.18
CA ASN A 143 -9.40 13.44 2.79
C ASN A 143 -8.16 13.35 1.91
N CYS A 144 -8.04 12.28 1.11
CA CYS A 144 -6.87 11.98 0.30
C CYS A 144 -7.15 12.14 -1.20
N GLY A 145 -8.41 12.18 -1.62
CA GLY A 145 -8.79 12.18 -3.03
C GLY A 145 -8.43 10.88 -3.75
N ILE A 146 -8.40 9.75 -3.02
CA ILE A 146 -8.10 8.42 -3.58
C ILE A 146 -9.31 7.51 -3.45
N GLU A 147 -9.56 6.72 -4.49
CA GLU A 147 -10.50 5.60 -4.45
C GLU A 147 -9.73 4.32 -4.10
N LEU A 148 -10.10 3.69 -2.97
CA LEU A 148 -9.51 2.43 -2.53
C LEU A 148 -10.31 1.30 -3.17
N GLY A 149 -9.72 0.62 -4.15
CA GLY A 149 -10.43 -0.36 -4.97
C GLY A 149 -10.86 0.20 -6.31
N ASP A 150 -9.90 0.47 -7.20
CA ASP A 150 -10.20 0.53 -8.63
C ASP A 150 -10.50 -0.89 -9.12
N ALA A 151 -11.74 -1.34 -8.90
CA ALA A 151 -12.39 -2.05 -9.98
C ALA A 151 -12.49 -1.03 -11.11
N SER A 152 -11.49 -1.02 -12.00
CA SER A 152 -11.64 -0.40 -13.31
C SER A 152 -12.89 -1.03 -13.91
N THR A 153 -14.04 -0.39 -13.72
CA THR A 153 -15.21 -0.65 -14.54
C THR A 153 -14.69 -0.29 -15.93
N PRO A 154 -14.53 -1.25 -16.86
CA PRO A 154 -14.17 -0.85 -18.20
C PRO A 154 -15.25 0.14 -18.62
N SER A 155 -14.84 1.38 -18.83
CA SER A 155 -15.67 2.44 -19.36
C SER A 155 -16.20 1.95 -20.69
N SER A 156 -17.37 1.31 -20.63
CA SER A 156 -18.13 0.91 -21.80
C SER A 156 -18.82 2.19 -22.23
N ALA A 157 -18.06 3.02 -22.94
CA ALA A 157 -18.61 4.13 -23.69
C ALA A 157 -19.61 3.56 -24.73
N PRO A 158 -20.75 4.23 -24.95
CA PRO A 158 -21.85 3.74 -25.79
C PRO A 158 -21.49 3.61 -27.27
#